data_AF-A0A350J5Y9-F1
#
_entry.id   AF-A0A350J5Y9-F1
#
_cell.length_a   1.000
_cell.length_b   1.000
_cell.length_c   1.000
_cell.angle_alpha   90.00
_cell.angle_beta   90.00
_cell.angle_gamma   90.00
#
_symmetry.space_group_name_H-M   'P 1'
#
loop_
_entity.id
_entity.type
_entity.pdbx_description
1 polymer ?
#
loop_
_entity_poly.entity_id
_entity_poly.type
_entity_poly.pdbx_seq_one_letter_code
_entity_poly.pdbx_strand_id
1 'polypeptide(L)'
;MGDYEELNRIVKESEHIVFFGGAGVSTESGIPDFRSKDGLYNQHDVQFDRYTPEYLLSINCLEDEPEVFYEFYRQKLNVDGIEPNKAHIKLA
;
A
#
# COMPACT_ATOMS: atom_id res chain seq x y z
N MET A 1 8.69 4.45 33.60
CA MET A 1 7.74 3.91 32.62
C MET A 1 8.49 3.77 31.31
N GLY A 2 8.50 2.60 30.70
CA GLY A 2 9.16 2.41 29.40
C GLY A 2 8.34 3.02 28.26
N ASP A 3 8.97 3.29 27.11
CA ASP A 3 8.32 3.90 25.94
C ASP A 3 7.06 3.13 25.51
N TYR A 4 7.11 1.80 25.61
CA TYR A 4 5.97 0.92 25.30
C TYR A 4 4.79 1.08 26.28
N GLU A 5 5.08 1.25 27.57
CA GLU A 5 4.04 1.42 28.60
C GLU A 5 3.35 2.77 28.45
N GLU A 6 4.13 3.82 28.15
CA GLU A 6 3.62 5.17 27.93
C GLU A 6 2.75 5.25 26.67
N LEU A 7 3.18 4.63 25.56
CA LEU A 7 2.36 4.56 24.35
C LEU A 7 1.01 3.88 24.62
N ASN A 8 1.02 2.75 25.35
CA ASN A 8 -0.22 2.04 25.69
C ASN A 8 -1.15 2.89 26.57
N ARG A 9 -0.60 3.68 27.48
CA ARG A 9 -1.38 4.61 28.31
C ARG A 9 -2.05 5.67 27.45
N ILE A 10 -1.29 6.34 26.59
CA ILE A 10 -1.81 7.37 25.66
C ILE A 10 -2.94 6.80 24.78
N VAL A 11 -2.74 5.61 24.20
CA VAL A 11 -3.76 4.97 23.36
C VAL A 11 -5.02 4.61 24.17
N LYS A 12 -4.90 4.17 25.43
CA LYS A 12 -6.05 3.80 26.26
C LYS A 12 -6.86 5.00 26.78
N GLU A 13 -6.19 6.11 27.07
CA GLU A 13 -6.81 7.31 27.63
C GLU A 13 -7.38 8.27 26.57
N SER A 14 -7.04 8.07 25.29
CA SER A 14 -7.49 8.95 24.20
C SER A 14 -8.88 8.57 23.69
N GLU A 15 -9.78 9.55 23.62
CA GLU A 15 -11.13 9.37 23.04
C GLU A 15 -11.19 9.64 21.52
N HIS A 16 -10.19 10.33 20.97
CA HIS A 16 -10.15 10.78 19.58
C HIS A 16 -8.79 10.50 18.93
N ILE A 17 -8.55 9.23 18.58
CA ILE A 17 -7.32 8.81 17.92
C ILE A 17 -7.47 8.93 16.41
N VAL A 18 -6.47 9.51 15.75
CA VAL A 18 -6.32 9.51 14.29
C VAL A 18 -5.14 8.62 13.92
N PHE A 19 -5.39 7.62 13.08
CA PHE A 19 -4.36 6.74 12.53
C PHE A 19 -3.99 7.19 11.11
N PHE A 20 -2.71 7.47 10.90
CA PHE A 20 -2.15 7.73 9.57
C PHE A 20 -1.45 6.46 9.05
N GLY A 21 -2.15 5.71 8.21
CA GLY A 21 -1.63 4.52 7.56
C GLY A 21 -1.06 4.79 6.17
N GLY A 22 -0.22 3.86 5.70
CA GLY A 22 0.23 3.77 4.31
C GLY A 22 0.27 2.32 3.86
N ALA A 23 0.74 2.07 2.63
CA ALA A 23 0.79 0.72 2.04
C ALA A 23 1.51 -0.32 2.91
N GLY A 24 2.50 0.10 3.71
CA GLY A 24 3.22 -0.74 4.65
C GLY A 24 2.32 -1.52 5.62
N VAL A 25 1.18 -0.95 6.02
CA VAL A 25 0.22 -1.60 6.93
C VAL A 25 -0.37 -2.86 6.32
N SER A 26 -0.40 -2.97 4.99
CA SER A 26 -0.97 -4.10 4.25
C SER A 26 0.06 -5.13 3.78
N THR A 27 1.35 -4.91 4.03
CA THR A 27 2.42 -5.84 3.63
C THR A 27 2.29 -7.20 4.32
N GLU A 28 1.82 -7.24 5.57
CA GLU A 28 1.51 -8.49 6.28
C GLU A 28 0.31 -9.24 5.69
N SER A 29 -0.54 -8.58 4.91
CA SER A 29 -1.63 -9.21 4.14
C SER A 29 -1.14 -9.74 2.78
N GLY A 30 0.16 -9.64 2.48
CA GLY A 30 0.75 -10.08 1.21
C GLY A 30 0.65 -9.05 0.08
N ILE A 31 0.23 -7.82 0.37
CA ILE A 31 0.17 -6.73 -0.62
C ILE A 31 1.51 -6.01 -0.61
N PRO A 32 2.27 -5.99 -1.72
CA PRO A 32 3.52 -5.25 -1.77
C PRO A 32 3.27 -3.76 -1.58
N ASP A 33 4.16 -3.08 -0.87
CA ASP A 33 4.16 -1.61 -0.87
C ASP A 33 4.76 -1.07 -2.18
N PHE A 34 4.82 0.25 -2.31
CA PHE A 34 5.34 0.87 -3.53
C PHE A 34 6.87 0.93 -3.60
N ARG A 35 7.55 1.27 -2.49
CA ARG A 35 8.92 1.82 -2.52
C ARG A 35 9.97 1.02 -1.75
N SER A 36 9.57 0.01 -0.99
CA SER A 36 10.53 -0.89 -0.32
C SER A 36 11.32 -1.68 -1.34
N LYS A 37 12.40 -2.33 -0.89
CA LYS A 37 13.28 -3.14 -1.74
C LYS A 37 12.51 -4.14 -2.63
N ASP A 38 11.48 -4.78 -2.07
CA ASP A 38 10.62 -5.75 -2.76
C ASP A 38 9.27 -5.15 -3.21
N GLY A 39 9.12 -3.82 -3.09
CA GLY A 39 7.93 -3.07 -3.47
C GLY A 39 7.78 -2.90 -4.98
N LEU A 40 6.57 -2.50 -5.40
CA LEU A 40 6.15 -2.45 -6.81
C LEU A 40 7.11 -1.69 -7.73
N TYR A 41 7.76 -0.64 -7.25
CA TYR A 41 8.63 0.19 -8.08
C TYR A 41 9.98 -0.47 -8.39
N ASN A 42 10.36 -1.48 -7.60
CA ASN A 42 11.61 -2.24 -7.79
C ASN A 42 11.36 -3.60 -8.46
N GLN A 43 10.10 -3.93 -8.77
CA GLN A 43 9.76 -5.15 -9.50
C GLN A 43 9.99 -4.90 -10.98
N HIS A 44 11.06 -5.48 -11.52
CA HIS A 44 11.33 -5.44 -12.95
C HIS A 44 10.35 -6.34 -13.70
N ASP A 45 9.63 -5.72 -14.63
CA ASP A 45 8.68 -6.38 -15.50
C ASP A 45 8.95 -5.87 -16.90
N VAL A 46 9.40 -6.77 -17.78
CA VAL A 46 9.80 -6.41 -19.16
C VAL A 46 8.68 -5.65 -19.88
N GLN A 47 7.42 -5.87 -19.52
CA GLN A 47 6.26 -5.16 -20.08
C GLN A 47 6.21 -3.68 -19.66
N PHE A 48 6.63 -3.36 -18.44
CA PHE A 48 6.49 -2.03 -17.83
C PHE A 48 7.80 -1.28 -17.63
N ASP A 49 8.96 -1.93 -17.83
CA ASP A 49 10.30 -1.36 -17.61
C ASP A 49 10.58 -0.07 -18.41
N ARG A 50 9.82 0.20 -19.48
CA ARG A 50 9.93 1.44 -20.27
C ARG A 50 9.23 2.65 -19.64
N TYR A 51 8.43 2.45 -18.60
CA TYR A 51 7.63 3.49 -17.95
C TYR A 51 8.14 3.76 -16.54
N THR A 52 7.94 4.99 -16.06
CA THR A 52 8.07 5.26 -14.64
C THR A 52 6.81 4.76 -13.91
N PRO A 53 6.93 4.24 -12.67
CA PRO A 53 5.77 3.85 -11.89
C PRO A 53 4.78 5.00 -11.67
N GLU A 54 5.26 6.24 -11.54
CA GLU A 54 4.41 7.43 -11.46
C GLU A 54 3.59 7.65 -12.73
N TYR A 55 4.14 7.38 -13.91
CA TYR A 55 3.39 7.48 -15.16
C TYR A 55 2.31 6.40 -15.21
N LEU A 56 2.65 5.14 -14.92
CA LEU A 56 1.71 4.00 -14.91
C LEU A 56 0.52 4.22 -13.97
N LEU A 57 0.69 5.04 -12.92
CA LEU A 57 -0.35 5.40 -11.94
C LEU A 57 -0.98 6.78 -12.18
N SER A 58 -0.69 7.44 -13.31
CA SER A 58 -1.16 8.80 -13.60
C SER A 58 -2.43 8.83 -14.45
N ILE A 59 -3.14 9.97 -14.38
CA ILE A 59 -4.26 10.27 -15.28
C ILE A 59 -3.82 10.28 -16.75
N ASN A 60 -2.59 10.74 -17.04
CA ASN A 60 -2.06 10.78 -18.40
C ASN A 60 -1.93 9.37 -18.98
N CYS A 61 -1.46 8.39 -18.20
CA CYS A 61 -1.42 7.00 -18.69
C CYS A 61 -2.83 6.43 -18.88
N LEU A 62 -3.78 6.76 -17.99
CA LEU A 62 -5.17 6.35 -18.17
C LEU A 62 -5.80 6.93 -19.45
N GLU A 63 -5.49 8.17 -19.82
CA GLU A 63 -6.08 8.85 -20.97
C GLU A 63 -5.35 8.54 -22.28
N ASP A 64 -4.02 8.57 -22.28
CA ASP A 64 -3.18 8.41 -23.47
C ASP A 64 -2.90 6.94 -23.81
N GLU A 65 -2.79 6.07 -22.80
CA GLU A 65 -2.43 4.64 -22.93
C GLU A 65 -3.30 3.73 -22.03
N PRO A 66 -4.65 3.78 -22.12
CA PRO A 66 -5.56 3.10 -21.20
C PRO A 66 -5.30 1.59 -21.09
N GLU A 67 -4.94 0.92 -22.19
CA GLU A 67 -4.64 -0.51 -22.17
C GLU A 67 -3.45 -0.84 -21.26
N VAL A 68 -2.42 0.01 -21.24
CA VAL A 68 -1.24 -0.14 -20.39
C VAL A 68 -1.61 0.10 -18.93
N PHE A 69 -2.36 1.16 -18.65
CA PHE A 69 -2.85 1.47 -17.30
C PHE A 69 -3.65 0.29 -16.72
N TYR A 70 -4.63 -0.20 -17.47
CA TYR A 70 -5.50 -1.28 -17.00
C TYR A 70 -4.77 -2.62 -16.86
N GLU A 71 -3.79 -2.91 -17.72
CA GLU A 71 -2.98 -4.12 -17.57
C GLU A 71 -2.09 -4.05 -16.32
N PHE A 72 -1.42 -2.92 -16.08
CA PHE A 72 -0.65 -2.70 -14.87
C PHE A 72 -1.53 -2.83 -13.62
N TYR A 73 -2.72 -2.20 -13.62
CA TYR A 73 -3.68 -2.30 -12.53
C TYR A 73 -4.07 -3.75 -12.22
N ARG A 74 -4.48 -4.52 -13.23
CA ARG A 74 -4.90 -5.93 -13.05
C ARG A 74 -3.79 -6.80 -12.48
N GLN A 75 -2.56 -6.62 -12.97
CA GLN A 75 -1.44 -7.47 -12.58
C GLN A 75 -0.84 -7.09 -11.22
N LYS A 76 -0.78 -5.78 -10.90
CA LYS A 76 0.02 -5.28 -9.77
C LYS A 76 -0.82 -4.73 -8.61
N LEU A 77 -2.06 -4.33 -8.85
CA LEU A 77 -2.91 -3.63 -7.87
C LEU A 77 -4.22 -4.36 -7.54
N ASN A 78 -4.52 -5.49 -8.21
CA ASN A 78 -5.69 -6.28 -7.85
C ASN A 78 -5.48 -6.95 -6.48
N VAL A 79 -6.39 -6.68 -5.54
CA VAL A 79 -6.39 -7.19 -4.16
C VAL A 79 -7.58 -8.11 -3.87
N ASP A 80 -8.27 -8.58 -4.90
CA ASP A 80 -9.40 -9.50 -4.78
C ASP A 80 -9.04 -10.73 -3.93
N GLY A 81 -9.86 -11.01 -2.91
CA GLY A 81 -9.69 -12.16 -2.02
C GLY A 81 -8.63 -11.98 -0.93
N ILE A 82 -8.04 -10.79 -0.77
CA ILE A 82 -7.10 -10.50 0.32
C ILE A 82 -7.85 -10.04 1.57
N GLU A 83 -7.54 -10.67 2.71
CA GLU A 83 -8.19 -10.39 3.99
C GLU A 83 -7.43 -9.34 4.84
N PRO A 84 -8.13 -8.59 5.71
CA PRO A 84 -7.50 -7.67 6.65
C PRO A 84 -6.56 -8.39 7.64
N ASN A 85 -5.37 -7.83 7.85
CA ASN A 85 -4.47 -8.31 8.90
C ASN A 85 -4.83 -7.77 10.29
N LYS A 86 -4.04 -8.16 11.30
CA LYS A 86 -4.23 -7.78 12.70
C LYS A 86 -4.27 -6.26 12.92
N ALA A 87 -3.48 -5.49 12.16
CA ALA A 87 -3.46 -4.04 12.30
C ALA A 87 -4.81 -3.44 11.89
N HIS A 88 -5.34 -3.85 10.74
CA HIS A 88 -6.66 -3.41 10.27
C HIS A 88 -7.78 -3.82 11.23
N ILE A 89 -7.77 -5.08 11.72
CA ILE A 89 -8.75 -5.57 12.69
C ILE A 89 -8.70 -4.76 13.99
N LYS A 90 -7.53 -4.29 14.39
CA LYS A 90 -7.36 -3.49 15.62
C LYS A 90 -7.85 -2.04 15.47
N LEU A 91 -7.87 -1.52 14.24
CA LEU A 91 -8.30 -0.16 13.92
C LEU A 91 -9.81 -0.04 13.67
N ALA A 92 -10.49 -1.16 13.38
CA ALA A 92 -11.94 -1.25 13.19
C ALA A 92 -12.70 -1.25 14.52
#